data_AF-A0A165C158-F1
#
_entry.id   AF-A0A165C158-F1
#
_cell.length_a   1.000
_cell.length_b   1.000
_cell.length_c   1.000
_cell.angle_alpha   90.00
_cell.angle_beta   90.00
_cell.angle_gamma   90.00
#
_symmetry.space_group_name_H-M   'P 1'
#
loop_
_entity.id
_entity.type
_entity.pdbx_description
1 polymer ?
#
loop_
_entity_poly.entity_id
_entity_poly.type
_entity_poly.pdbx_seq_one_letter_code
_entity_poly.pdbx_strand_id
1 'polypeptide(L)'
;MAPKRKAAALTQDISNTVDSAVPQPAVKAVDVDTAPAPAQASSTENSDDSDVPDGFIQLNGQKSELWSRAALKRVDELGVEADKRNPDLHEMHIYEDFYGYALLDLVEHEIRAFNTKFNKDPKGLETWQTLEAVTFFLANEDRSIVMVDDSERVQAFVEVFVAAWHTLAQKLHTAKPSLLIAERIPNVSNVLLTVCKMVQEWEGPLGPLNSFEITSLLRTMLCRDGLPFAPKKSRILSSEDDDGDETEVDEDGDKVDVIQIWRPAVKRQKTDGGEDKTDDAPKGTLEVIKKKKPKVDMEEKDIKGLAKLTFRKAMNTLHAEGSSYQFTRLWRDYVREHANYKPGFICVGQEYDLTQWPAHELAKFKFDNMDSDG
;
A
#
# COMPACT_ATOMS: atom_id res chain seq x y z
N MET A 1 55.46 14.48 -2.44
CA MET A 1 54.82 15.67 -1.84
C MET A 1 53.83 16.22 -2.85
N ALA A 2 52.53 16.05 -2.60
CA ALA A 2 51.43 16.56 -3.40
C ALA A 2 50.42 17.23 -2.46
N PRO A 3 49.81 18.37 -2.81
CA PRO A 3 49.08 19.18 -1.84
C PRO A 3 47.64 18.70 -1.65
N LYS A 4 47.24 18.66 -0.37
CA LYS A 4 45.88 18.43 0.13
C LYS A 4 44.95 19.55 -0.36
N ARG A 5 43.84 19.21 -1.04
CA ARG A 5 42.71 20.14 -1.22
C ARG A 5 41.70 19.94 -0.08
N LYS A 6 41.50 21.01 0.68
CA LYS A 6 40.51 21.13 1.76
C LYS A 6 39.13 21.40 1.16
N ALA A 7 38.12 20.84 1.83
CA ALA A 7 36.71 21.13 1.66
C ALA A 7 36.39 22.58 2.03
N ALA A 8 35.45 23.19 1.29
CA ALA A 8 34.74 24.40 1.69
C ALA A 8 33.26 24.06 1.71
N ALA A 9 32.67 24.13 2.91
CA ALA A 9 31.24 24.03 3.14
C ALA A 9 30.61 25.39 2.81
N LEU A 10 29.57 25.38 1.99
CA LEU A 10 28.72 26.54 1.70
C LEU A 10 27.43 26.38 2.50
N THR A 11 27.37 27.00 3.67
CA THR A 11 26.14 27.21 4.43
C THR A 11 25.44 28.45 3.86
N GLN A 12 24.24 28.27 3.31
CA GLN A 12 23.33 29.36 3.02
C GLN A 12 22.23 29.38 4.08
N ASP A 13 22.25 30.43 4.89
CA ASP A 13 21.16 30.87 5.75
C ASP A 13 20.01 31.39 4.88
N ILE A 14 18.81 30.85 5.09
CA ILE A 14 17.57 31.44 4.59
C ILE A 14 16.70 31.70 5.81
N SER A 15 16.81 32.92 6.33
CA SER A 15 15.83 33.53 7.21
C SER A 15 14.69 34.09 6.35
N ASN A 16 13.50 33.49 6.42
CA ASN A 16 12.28 34.12 5.92
C ASN A 16 11.34 34.40 7.09
N THR A 17 11.32 35.66 7.49
CA THR A 17 10.33 36.28 8.36
C THR A 17 9.17 36.71 7.46
N VAL A 18 7.97 36.18 7.70
CA VAL A 18 6.74 36.70 7.08
C VAL A 18 5.73 36.93 8.20
N ASP A 19 5.65 38.20 8.62
CA ASP A 19 4.50 38.76 9.32
C ASP A 19 3.33 38.85 8.34
N SER A 20 2.18 38.30 8.73
CA SER A 20 0.89 38.61 8.10
C SER A 20 -0.23 38.40 9.11
N ALA A 21 -0.60 39.50 9.77
CA ALA A 21 -1.81 39.62 10.56
C ALA A 21 -3.02 39.68 9.61
N VAL A 22 -3.91 38.69 9.70
CA VAL A 22 -5.21 38.67 9.00
C VAL A 22 -6.31 39.06 10.00
N PRO A 23 -7.14 40.08 9.72
CA PRO A 23 -8.26 40.44 10.58
C PRO A 23 -9.45 39.48 10.39
N GLN A 24 -10.01 38.99 11.51
CA GLN A 24 -11.24 38.20 11.54
C GLN A 24 -12.47 39.08 11.25
N PRO A 25 -13.42 38.64 10.40
CA PRO A 25 -14.73 39.29 10.29
C PRO A 25 -15.71 38.80 11.35
N ALA A 26 -16.51 39.76 11.85
CA ALA A 26 -17.52 39.61 12.88
C ALA A 26 -18.65 38.64 12.49
N VAL A 27 -18.98 37.75 13.42
CA VAL A 27 -20.11 36.81 13.36
C VAL A 27 -21.41 37.58 13.67
N LYS A 28 -22.35 37.60 12.72
CA LYS A 28 -23.74 38.02 12.97
C LYS A 28 -24.56 36.81 13.40
N ALA A 29 -25.24 36.94 14.54
CA ALA A 29 -26.27 36.03 15.00
C ALA A 29 -27.44 36.00 14.00
N VAL A 30 -27.89 34.80 13.64
CA VAL A 30 -29.13 34.57 12.88
C VAL A 30 -30.03 33.72 13.75
N ASP A 31 -31.28 34.15 13.78
CA ASP A 31 -32.38 33.68 14.60
C ASP A 31 -32.71 32.19 14.43
N VAL A 32 -33.09 31.62 15.56
CA VAL A 32 -33.64 30.28 15.75
C VAL A 32 -35.08 30.30 15.27
N ASP A 33 -35.41 29.45 14.29
CA ASP A 33 -36.80 29.17 13.96
C ASP A 33 -37.08 27.66 13.92
N THR A 34 -38.29 27.35 14.37
CA THR A 34 -38.71 26.09 15.01
C THR A 34 -39.44 25.18 14.03
N ALA A 35 -39.08 23.88 13.95
CA ALA A 35 -39.96 22.72 13.68
C ALA A 35 -39.13 21.42 13.44
N PRO A 36 -39.74 20.22 13.40
CA PRO A 36 -40.63 19.55 14.35
C PRO A 36 -40.00 18.24 14.91
N ALA A 37 -40.69 17.63 15.87
CA ALA A 37 -40.29 16.42 16.62
C ALA A 37 -40.09 15.14 15.77
N PRO A 38 -39.40 14.12 16.29
CA PRO A 38 -38.53 13.24 15.52
C PRO A 38 -39.26 12.02 14.95
N ALA A 39 -38.87 11.62 13.73
CA ALA A 39 -39.08 10.27 13.26
C ALA A 39 -38.22 9.32 14.11
N GLN A 40 -38.86 8.33 14.73
CA GLN A 40 -38.19 7.27 15.48
C GLN A 40 -37.27 6.50 14.53
N ALA A 41 -35.99 6.83 14.55
CA ALA A 41 -34.95 5.97 14.03
C ALA A 41 -34.94 4.72 14.90
N SER A 42 -35.19 3.57 14.27
CA SER A 42 -34.90 2.24 14.78
C SER A 42 -33.45 2.22 15.29
N SER A 43 -33.28 2.40 16.59
CA SER A 43 -32.05 2.11 17.30
C SER A 43 -31.90 0.59 17.30
N THR A 44 -31.28 0.07 16.25
CA THR A 44 -30.57 -1.20 16.35
C THR A 44 -29.48 -0.93 17.38
N GLU A 45 -29.75 -1.30 18.63
CA GLU A 45 -28.78 -1.36 19.71
C GLU A 45 -27.71 -2.39 19.28
N ASN A 46 -26.80 -1.92 18.44
CA ASN A 46 -25.68 -2.70 17.94
C ASN A 46 -24.75 -2.95 19.12
N SER A 47 -24.55 -4.23 19.36
CA SER A 47 -23.63 -4.82 20.33
C SER A 47 -22.28 -4.11 20.35
N ASP A 48 -21.93 -3.59 21.52
CA ASP A 48 -20.57 -3.59 22.06
C ASP A 48 -19.45 -3.13 21.09
N ASP A 49 -19.58 -1.91 20.58
CA ASP A 49 -18.55 -1.18 19.80
C ASP A 49 -17.30 -0.83 20.66
N SER A 50 -17.10 -1.51 21.80
CA SER A 50 -16.14 -1.15 22.84
C SER A 50 -14.76 -1.81 22.71
N ASP A 51 -14.59 -2.75 21.77
CA ASP A 51 -13.37 -3.55 21.63
C ASP A 51 -12.32 -2.98 20.65
N VAL A 52 -12.63 -1.93 19.87
CA VAL A 52 -11.68 -1.37 18.89
C VAL A 52 -10.69 -0.43 19.60
N PRO A 53 -9.37 -0.71 19.56
CA PRO A 53 -8.40 0.16 20.22
C PRO A 53 -8.38 1.58 19.65
N ASP A 54 -8.11 2.56 20.51
CA ASP A 54 -7.99 3.96 20.12
C ASP A 54 -7.01 4.16 18.96
N GLY A 55 -7.43 4.93 17.96
CA GLY A 55 -6.61 5.20 16.77
C GLY A 55 -6.68 4.11 15.70
N PHE A 56 -7.47 3.04 15.89
CA PHE A 56 -7.72 2.01 14.89
C PHE A 56 -9.17 2.06 14.37
N ILE A 57 -9.37 1.46 13.20
CA ILE A 57 -10.67 1.20 12.57
C ILE A 57 -10.71 -0.28 12.22
N GLN A 58 -11.86 -0.89 12.46
CA GLN A 58 -12.20 -2.22 11.98
C GLN A 58 -12.80 -2.11 10.58
N LEU A 59 -12.25 -2.85 9.62
CA LEU A 59 -12.82 -2.97 8.29
C LEU A 59 -13.67 -4.24 8.17
N ASN A 60 -14.66 -4.20 7.28
CA ASN A 60 -15.54 -5.33 6.93
C ASN A 60 -16.25 -6.02 8.11
N GLY A 61 -16.38 -5.35 9.26
CA GLY A 61 -16.97 -5.96 10.46
C GLY A 61 -16.16 -7.13 11.05
N GLN A 62 -14.92 -7.38 10.59
CA GLN A 62 -14.08 -8.47 11.08
C GLN A 62 -13.15 -7.99 12.19
N LYS A 63 -13.25 -8.55 13.40
CA LYS A 63 -12.44 -8.09 14.56
C LYS A 63 -10.92 -8.18 14.33
N SER A 64 -10.49 -9.06 13.43
CA SER A 64 -9.09 -9.22 13.03
C SER A 64 -8.61 -8.18 12.02
N GLU A 65 -9.51 -7.50 11.30
CA GLU A 65 -9.17 -6.54 10.24
C GLU A 65 -9.05 -5.11 10.77
N LEU A 66 -8.14 -4.94 11.72
CA LEU A 66 -7.82 -3.63 12.28
C LEU A 66 -6.79 -2.90 11.43
N TRP A 67 -7.00 -1.60 11.23
CA TRP A 67 -6.09 -0.70 10.51
C TRP A 67 -5.96 0.62 11.26
N SER A 68 -4.77 1.21 11.25
CA SER A 68 -4.52 2.51 11.87
C SER A 68 -5.28 3.61 11.13
N ARG A 69 -6.03 4.45 11.83
CA ARG A 69 -6.69 5.65 11.28
C ARG A 69 -5.72 6.55 10.53
N ALA A 70 -4.53 6.74 11.11
CA ALA A 70 -3.48 7.55 10.50
C ALA A 70 -2.94 6.92 9.20
N ALA A 71 -2.85 5.59 9.12
CA ALA A 71 -2.43 4.90 7.90
C ALA A 71 -3.51 5.00 6.83
N LEU A 72 -4.78 4.76 7.17
CA LEU A 72 -5.90 4.88 6.23
C LEU A 72 -6.06 6.30 5.69
N LYS A 73 -5.91 7.33 6.53
CA LYS A 73 -5.87 8.71 6.05
C LYS A 73 -4.75 8.92 5.03
N ARG A 74 -3.56 8.35 5.27
CA ARG A 74 -2.45 8.44 4.32
C ARG A 74 -2.75 7.69 3.02
N VAL A 75 -3.44 6.54 3.09
CA VAL A 75 -3.93 5.82 1.90
C VAL A 75 -4.87 6.71 1.09
N ASP A 76 -5.82 7.40 1.70
CA ASP A 76 -6.73 8.30 1.00
C ASP A 76 -5.95 9.39 0.25
N GLU A 77 -4.92 9.97 0.89
CA GLU A 77 -4.02 10.94 0.27
C GLU A 77 -3.25 10.33 -0.91
N LEU A 78 -2.78 9.09 -0.80
CA LEU A 78 -2.11 8.37 -1.89
C LEU A 78 -3.07 8.06 -3.05
N GLY A 79 -4.31 7.68 -2.76
CA GLY A 79 -5.34 7.45 -3.79
C GLY A 79 -5.64 8.70 -4.61
N VAL A 80 -5.79 9.86 -3.95
CA VAL A 80 -5.95 11.14 -4.65
C VAL A 80 -4.75 11.46 -5.55
N GLU A 81 -3.53 11.14 -5.11
CA GLU A 81 -2.34 11.31 -5.93
C GLU A 81 -2.30 10.30 -7.10
N ALA A 82 -2.68 9.05 -6.87
CA ALA A 82 -2.77 8.03 -7.91
C ALA A 82 -3.78 8.42 -9.00
N ASP A 83 -4.94 8.96 -8.64
CA ASP A 83 -5.97 9.40 -9.58
C ASP A 83 -5.47 10.50 -10.55
N LYS A 84 -4.60 11.40 -10.07
CA LYS A 84 -3.96 12.42 -10.91
C LYS A 84 -3.01 11.84 -11.95
N ARG A 85 -2.60 10.58 -11.78
CA ARG A 85 -1.62 9.87 -12.61
C ARG A 85 -2.25 8.80 -13.50
N ASN A 86 -3.54 8.51 -13.33
CA ASN A 86 -4.23 7.43 -14.04
C ASN A 86 -4.76 7.89 -15.41
N PRO A 87 -4.18 7.47 -16.55
CA PRO A 87 -4.61 7.91 -17.88
C PRO A 87 -6.09 7.70 -18.16
N ASP A 88 -6.68 6.62 -17.64
CA ASP A 88 -8.09 6.27 -17.86
C ASP A 88 -9.04 7.31 -17.24
N LEU A 89 -8.68 7.86 -16.07
CA LEU A 89 -9.47 8.90 -15.41
C LEU A 89 -9.42 10.25 -16.13
N HIS A 90 -8.43 10.43 -17.01
CA HIS A 90 -8.22 11.65 -17.81
C HIS A 90 -8.56 11.44 -19.29
N GLU A 91 -9.20 10.33 -19.65
CA GLU A 91 -9.59 9.99 -21.03
C GLU A 91 -8.40 10.03 -22.01
N MET A 92 -7.27 9.48 -21.58
CA MET A 92 -6.05 9.42 -22.39
C MET A 92 -5.61 7.99 -22.67
N HIS A 93 -5.03 7.79 -23.85
CA HIS A 93 -4.38 6.56 -24.25
C HIS A 93 -2.86 6.75 -24.18
N ILE A 94 -2.30 6.44 -23.01
CA ILE A 94 -0.85 6.38 -22.77
C ILE A 94 -0.45 4.89 -22.71
N TYR A 95 0.84 4.58 -22.90
CA TYR A 95 1.39 3.23 -22.75
C TYR A 95 0.87 2.52 -21.48
N GLU A 96 0.63 1.22 -21.58
CA GLU A 96 0.01 0.38 -20.55
C GLU A 96 0.78 0.40 -19.21
N ASP A 97 2.09 0.55 -19.27
CA ASP A 97 3.00 0.59 -18.12
C ASP A 97 3.09 1.97 -17.43
N PHE A 98 2.58 3.04 -18.06
CA PHE A 98 2.71 4.40 -17.55
C PHE A 98 2.16 4.53 -16.13
N TYR A 99 0.95 4.01 -15.89
CA TYR A 99 0.33 4.09 -14.57
C TYR A 99 1.11 3.25 -13.54
N GLY A 100 1.64 2.09 -13.94
CA GLY A 100 2.51 1.27 -13.10
C GLY A 100 3.78 2.02 -12.65
N TYR A 101 4.44 2.72 -13.56
CA TYR A 101 5.58 3.59 -13.23
C TYR A 101 5.20 4.74 -12.30
N ALA A 102 4.05 5.36 -12.55
CA ALA A 102 3.56 6.48 -11.74
C ALA A 102 3.23 6.04 -10.29
N LEU A 103 2.68 4.84 -10.12
CA LEU A 103 2.46 4.23 -8.81
C LEU A 103 3.77 3.87 -8.11
N LEU A 104 4.76 3.35 -8.84
CA LEU A 104 6.11 3.09 -8.29
C LEU A 104 6.74 4.38 -7.75
N ASP A 105 6.73 5.48 -8.52
CA ASP A 105 7.26 6.78 -8.06
C ASP A 105 6.57 7.25 -6.77
N LEU A 106 5.24 7.17 -6.73
CA LEU A 106 4.44 7.55 -5.57
C LEU A 106 4.81 6.73 -4.33
N VAL A 107 4.96 5.41 -4.48
CA VAL A 107 5.29 4.53 -3.36
C VAL A 107 6.76 4.66 -2.95
N GLU A 108 7.68 4.88 -3.88
CA GLU A 108 9.09 5.18 -3.59
C GLU A 108 9.23 6.45 -2.73
N HIS A 109 8.38 7.46 -2.95
CA HIS A 109 8.30 8.63 -2.09
C HIS A 109 7.94 8.24 -0.65
N GLU A 110 6.96 7.36 -0.46
CA GLU A 110 6.57 6.87 0.87
C GLU A 110 7.65 6.02 1.52
N ILE A 111 8.37 5.17 0.76
CA ILE A 111 9.51 4.41 1.29
C ILE A 111 10.65 5.35 1.72
N ARG A 112 10.85 6.47 1.03
CA ARG A 112 11.80 7.52 1.44
C ARG A 112 11.36 8.22 2.74
N ALA A 113 10.06 8.51 2.88
CA ALA A 113 9.49 9.06 4.10
C ALA A 113 9.63 8.07 5.27
N PHE A 114 9.35 6.79 5.02
CA PHE A 114 9.61 5.70 5.96
C PHE A 114 11.07 5.66 6.39
N ASN A 115 12.03 5.64 5.46
CA ASN A 115 13.45 5.60 5.79
C ASN A 115 13.85 6.79 6.70
N THR A 116 13.30 7.97 6.43
CA THR A 116 13.53 9.16 7.27
C THR A 116 13.00 8.97 8.69
N LYS A 117 11.76 8.48 8.84
CA LYS A 117 11.15 8.21 10.15
C LYS A 117 11.85 7.05 10.87
N PHE A 118 12.16 5.97 10.17
CA PHE A 118 12.84 4.79 10.68
C PHE A 118 14.22 5.12 11.26
N ASN A 119 15.00 5.98 10.60
CA ASN A 119 16.30 6.40 11.13
C ASN A 119 16.18 7.30 12.38
N LYS A 120 15.06 8.00 12.56
CA LYS A 120 14.80 8.85 13.74
C LYS A 120 14.24 8.05 14.91
N ASP A 121 13.16 7.32 14.67
CA ASP A 121 12.50 6.46 15.64
C ASP A 121 12.06 5.13 14.97
N PRO A 122 12.95 4.12 14.92
CA PRO A 122 12.64 2.83 14.30
C PRO A 122 11.59 2.04 15.06
N LYS A 123 11.21 2.50 16.25
CA LYS A 123 10.20 1.86 17.10
C LYS A 123 8.91 2.66 17.10
N GLY A 124 8.86 3.85 16.53
CA GLY A 124 7.70 4.73 16.59
C GLY A 124 6.46 4.11 15.93
N LEU A 125 5.29 4.36 16.49
CA LEU A 125 4.03 3.95 15.86
C LEU A 125 3.86 4.62 14.49
N GLU A 126 4.30 5.88 14.34
CA GLU A 126 4.28 6.57 13.05
C GLU A 126 5.15 5.89 11.98
N THR A 127 6.28 5.31 12.39
CA THR A 127 7.17 4.55 11.50
C THR A 127 6.46 3.30 10.99
N TRP A 128 5.74 2.59 11.88
CA TRP A 128 4.88 1.46 11.50
C TRP A 128 3.76 1.89 10.55
N GLN A 129 3.01 2.93 10.93
CA GLN A 129 1.86 3.44 10.18
C GLN A 129 2.23 3.89 8.76
N THR A 130 3.48 4.32 8.54
CA THR A 130 3.96 4.69 7.21
C THR A 130 4.08 3.46 6.30
N LEU A 131 4.70 2.36 6.75
CA LEU A 131 4.72 1.13 5.94
C LEU A 131 3.35 0.48 5.86
N GLU A 132 2.54 0.55 6.92
CA GLU A 132 1.17 0.08 6.92
C GLU A 132 0.34 0.76 5.81
N ALA A 133 0.45 2.09 5.66
CA ALA A 133 -0.22 2.84 4.60
C ALA A 133 0.23 2.36 3.22
N VAL A 134 1.53 2.19 3.00
CA VAL A 134 2.08 1.65 1.74
C VAL A 134 1.53 0.26 1.45
N THR A 135 1.53 -0.64 2.44
CA THR A 135 0.98 -1.99 2.29
C THR A 135 -0.50 -1.97 1.93
N PHE A 136 -1.30 -1.18 2.63
CA PHE A 136 -2.74 -1.10 2.35
C PHE A 136 -3.02 -0.51 0.97
N PHE A 137 -2.32 0.56 0.60
CA PHE A 137 -2.41 1.18 -0.72
C PHE A 137 -2.09 0.16 -1.81
N LEU A 138 -0.90 -0.45 -1.78
CA LEU A 138 -0.48 -1.46 -2.76
C LEU A 138 -1.38 -2.70 -2.82
N ALA A 139 -1.99 -3.10 -1.71
CA ALA A 139 -2.90 -4.24 -1.69
C ALA A 139 -4.23 -3.96 -2.42
N ASN A 140 -4.64 -2.69 -2.45
CA ASN A 140 -5.90 -2.24 -3.04
C ASN A 140 -5.71 -1.66 -4.44
N GLU A 141 -4.53 -1.14 -4.77
CA GLU A 141 -4.21 -0.78 -6.14
C GLU A 141 -4.27 -2.00 -7.06
N ASP A 142 -4.57 -1.72 -8.33
CA ASP A 142 -4.51 -2.72 -9.38
C ASP A 142 -3.07 -3.24 -9.50
N ARG A 143 -2.92 -4.43 -10.09
CA ARG A 143 -1.63 -5.09 -10.34
C ARG A 143 -0.74 -4.31 -11.32
N SER A 144 -1.04 -3.05 -11.63
CA SER A 144 -0.31 -2.18 -12.55
C SER A 144 1.19 -2.10 -12.24
N ILE A 145 1.60 -2.11 -10.97
CA ILE A 145 3.03 -2.11 -10.61
C ILE A 145 3.77 -3.35 -11.13
N VAL A 146 3.14 -4.53 -11.11
CA VAL A 146 3.79 -5.77 -11.62
C VAL A 146 3.66 -5.94 -13.12
N MET A 147 2.95 -5.02 -13.79
CA MET A 147 2.81 -4.97 -15.25
C MET A 147 3.81 -4.00 -15.90
N VAL A 148 4.66 -3.35 -15.10
CA VAL A 148 5.75 -2.49 -15.59
C VAL A 148 6.75 -3.34 -16.39
N ASP A 149 7.20 -2.83 -17.53
CA ASP A 149 8.11 -3.52 -18.45
C ASP A 149 9.56 -3.62 -17.92
N ASP A 150 9.96 -2.76 -16.98
CA ASP A 150 11.20 -2.83 -16.20
C ASP A 150 11.06 -3.77 -15.00
N SER A 151 11.05 -5.08 -15.28
CA SER A 151 10.93 -6.13 -14.26
C SER A 151 12.06 -6.13 -13.24
N GLU A 152 13.27 -5.69 -13.61
CA GLU A 152 14.41 -5.55 -12.70
C GLU A 152 14.13 -4.50 -11.60
N ARG A 153 13.61 -3.33 -11.99
CA ARG A 153 13.21 -2.29 -11.02
C ARG A 153 12.08 -2.77 -10.12
N VAL A 154 11.08 -3.45 -10.67
CA VAL A 154 9.97 -3.99 -9.85
C VAL A 154 10.50 -5.01 -8.86
N GLN A 155 11.35 -5.94 -9.29
CA GLN A 155 11.98 -6.92 -8.41
C GLN A 155 12.78 -6.24 -7.29
N ALA A 156 13.65 -5.28 -7.63
CA ALA A 156 14.45 -4.54 -6.66
C ALA A 156 13.57 -3.74 -5.67
N PHE A 157 12.44 -3.20 -6.14
CA PHE A 157 11.45 -2.54 -5.29
C PHE A 157 10.83 -3.52 -4.29
N VAL A 158 10.40 -4.70 -4.75
CA VAL A 158 9.83 -5.74 -3.87
C VAL A 158 10.84 -6.14 -2.80
N GLU A 159 12.11 -6.33 -3.16
CA GLU A 159 13.18 -6.64 -2.20
C GLU A 159 13.37 -5.54 -1.14
N VAL A 160 13.35 -4.27 -1.55
CA VAL A 160 13.40 -3.12 -0.64
C VAL A 160 12.20 -3.08 0.29
N PHE A 161 10.98 -3.19 -0.25
CA PHE A 161 9.73 -3.14 0.49
C PHE A 161 9.69 -4.22 1.56
N VAL A 162 10.07 -5.43 1.17
CA VAL A 162 10.21 -6.56 2.08
C VAL A 162 11.28 -6.33 3.14
N ALA A 163 12.47 -5.87 2.75
CA ALA A 163 13.55 -5.61 3.68
C ALA A 163 13.16 -4.53 4.70
N ALA A 164 12.33 -3.56 4.31
CA ALA A 164 11.77 -2.55 5.19
C ALA A 164 10.92 -3.20 6.29
N TRP A 165 9.97 -4.07 5.93
CA TRP A 165 9.15 -4.82 6.88
C TRP A 165 9.97 -5.71 7.79
N HIS A 166 10.91 -6.47 7.22
CA HIS A 166 11.80 -7.33 7.97
C HIS A 166 12.60 -6.53 9.01
N THR A 167 13.24 -5.44 8.58
CA THR A 167 14.08 -4.61 9.45
C THR A 167 13.24 -3.93 10.53
N LEU A 168 12.07 -3.39 10.18
CA LEU A 168 11.15 -2.76 11.13
C LEU A 168 10.72 -3.77 12.20
N ALA A 169 10.22 -4.93 11.77
CA ALA A 169 9.72 -5.93 12.69
C ALA A 169 10.87 -6.47 13.58
N GLN A 170 12.07 -6.69 13.05
CA GLN A 170 13.27 -7.01 13.85
C GLN A 170 13.56 -5.94 14.91
N LYS A 171 13.48 -4.65 14.58
CA LYS A 171 13.70 -3.55 15.55
C LYS A 171 12.63 -3.50 16.63
N LEU A 172 11.38 -3.79 16.28
CA LEU A 172 10.28 -3.85 17.24
C LEU A 172 10.48 -5.02 18.22
N HIS A 173 10.82 -6.22 17.76
CA HIS A 173 11.03 -7.36 18.66
C HIS A 173 12.34 -7.31 19.47
N THR A 174 13.31 -6.51 19.06
CA THR A 174 14.55 -6.27 19.83
C THR A 174 14.42 -5.08 20.78
N ALA A 175 13.28 -4.36 20.75
CA ALA A 175 12.94 -3.42 21.80
C ALA A 175 12.73 -4.18 23.13
N LYS A 176 12.90 -3.48 24.26
CA LYS A 176 12.86 -4.11 25.60
C LYS A 176 11.62 -5.02 25.75
N PRO A 177 11.77 -6.20 26.37
CA PRO A 177 10.75 -7.26 26.40
C PRO A 177 9.49 -6.95 27.24
N SER A 178 9.30 -5.70 27.70
CA SER A 178 8.21 -5.37 28.62
C SER A 178 6.85 -5.14 27.96
N LEU A 179 6.78 -5.12 26.62
CA LEU A 179 5.50 -5.05 25.89
C LEU A 179 5.58 -5.94 24.66
N LEU A 180 4.60 -6.83 24.49
CA LEU A 180 4.44 -7.61 23.27
C LEU A 180 4.14 -6.65 22.12
N ILE A 181 4.57 -6.97 20.88
CA ILE A 181 4.25 -6.10 19.72
C ILE A 181 2.74 -5.93 19.60
N ALA A 182 1.97 -6.99 19.87
CA ALA A 182 0.52 -6.99 19.85
C ALA A 182 -0.12 -5.93 20.77
N GLU A 183 0.47 -5.68 21.95
CA GLU A 183 -0.06 -4.70 22.91
C GLU A 183 0.15 -3.27 22.41
N ARG A 184 1.19 -3.05 21.59
CA ARG A 184 1.55 -1.74 21.08
C ARG A 184 0.98 -1.47 19.69
N ILE A 185 0.82 -2.52 18.90
CA ILE A 185 0.41 -2.52 17.51
C ILE A 185 -0.66 -3.60 17.37
N PRO A 186 -1.92 -3.29 17.73
CA PRO A 186 -3.02 -4.26 17.73
C PRO A 186 -3.25 -4.96 16.40
N ASN A 187 -2.88 -4.33 15.28
CA ASN A 187 -3.06 -4.86 13.94
C ASN A 187 -1.82 -5.53 13.33
N VAL A 188 -0.77 -5.80 14.09
CA VAL A 188 0.48 -6.39 13.59
C VAL A 188 0.23 -7.66 12.76
N SER A 189 -0.65 -8.55 13.23
CA SER A 189 -0.93 -9.79 12.50
C SER A 189 -1.60 -9.52 11.16
N ASN A 190 -2.64 -8.68 11.17
CA ASN A 190 -3.39 -8.31 9.98
C ASN A 190 -2.49 -7.75 8.87
N VAL A 191 -1.63 -6.79 9.22
CA VAL A 191 -0.74 -6.11 8.26
C VAL A 191 0.34 -7.06 7.74
N LEU A 192 1.01 -7.83 8.61
CA LEU A 192 2.05 -8.75 8.16
C LEU A 192 1.48 -9.89 7.30
N LEU A 193 0.27 -10.37 7.60
CA LEU A 193 -0.42 -11.34 6.76
C LEU A 193 -0.76 -10.77 5.38
N THR A 194 -1.17 -9.50 5.30
CA THR A 194 -1.33 -8.80 4.02
C THR A 194 -0.03 -8.76 3.25
N VAL A 195 1.08 -8.38 3.89
CA VAL A 195 2.41 -8.33 3.23
C VAL A 195 2.79 -9.70 2.68
N CYS A 196 2.59 -10.76 3.45
CA CYS A 196 2.86 -12.13 3.00
C CYS A 196 2.04 -12.47 1.75
N LYS A 197 0.73 -12.18 1.76
CA LYS A 197 -0.16 -12.44 0.63
C LYS A 197 0.27 -11.68 -0.62
N MET A 198 0.57 -10.38 -0.48
CA MET A 198 1.03 -9.55 -1.61
C MET A 198 2.32 -10.09 -2.23
N VAL A 199 3.32 -10.42 -1.40
CA VAL A 199 4.60 -10.96 -1.88
C VAL A 199 4.39 -12.26 -2.64
N GLN A 200 3.54 -13.16 -2.13
CA GLN A 200 3.18 -14.40 -2.83
C GLN A 200 2.46 -14.14 -4.16
N GLU A 201 1.61 -13.12 -4.25
CA GLU A 201 0.94 -12.77 -5.50
C GLU A 201 1.89 -12.17 -6.55
N TRP A 202 2.95 -11.49 -6.10
CA TRP A 202 3.98 -10.90 -6.97
C TRP A 202 5.03 -11.90 -7.47
N GLU A 203 5.27 -13.01 -6.76
CA GLU A 203 6.13 -14.11 -7.22
C GLU A 203 5.69 -14.69 -8.57
N GLY A 204 4.39 -14.73 -8.83
CA GLY A 204 3.86 -15.23 -10.10
C GLY A 204 4.42 -14.49 -11.31
N PRO A 205 4.15 -13.17 -11.46
CA PRO A 205 4.62 -12.39 -12.60
C PRO A 205 6.14 -12.13 -12.60
N LEU A 206 6.79 -12.01 -11.44
CA LEU A 206 8.21 -11.65 -11.35
C LEU A 206 9.17 -12.85 -11.42
N GLY A 207 8.63 -14.07 -11.43
CA GLY A 207 9.43 -15.29 -11.34
C GLY A 207 9.89 -15.57 -9.90
N PRO A 208 10.81 -16.54 -9.72
CA PRO A 208 11.23 -16.97 -8.39
C PRO A 208 11.99 -15.85 -7.67
N LEU A 209 11.28 -15.11 -6.83
CA LEU A 209 11.89 -14.22 -5.85
C LEU A 209 12.47 -15.08 -4.72
N ASN A 210 13.49 -14.59 -4.01
CA ASN A 210 13.93 -15.18 -2.72
C ASN A 210 12.89 -14.95 -1.59
N SER A 211 11.66 -14.62 -1.97
CA SER A 211 10.48 -14.29 -1.17
C SER A 211 9.99 -15.42 -0.28
N PHE A 212 10.32 -16.67 -0.60
CA PHE A 212 10.02 -17.81 0.26
C PHE A 212 10.66 -17.63 1.64
N GLU A 213 11.91 -17.17 1.71
CA GLU A 213 12.62 -16.91 2.96
C GLU A 213 11.92 -15.82 3.77
N ILE A 214 11.43 -14.80 3.08
CA ILE A 214 10.78 -13.63 3.66
C ILE A 214 9.41 -13.98 4.21
N THR A 215 8.57 -14.63 3.42
CA THR A 215 7.24 -15.06 3.85
C THR A 215 7.37 -16.01 5.04
N SER A 216 8.32 -16.94 4.98
CA SER A 216 8.66 -17.83 6.09
C SER A 216 9.13 -17.08 7.33
N LEU A 217 9.90 -16.03 7.16
CA LEU A 217 10.42 -15.20 8.25
C LEU A 217 9.31 -14.39 8.91
N LEU A 218 8.49 -13.67 8.14
CA LEU A 218 7.33 -12.93 8.67
C LEU A 218 6.35 -13.88 9.37
N ARG A 219 6.12 -15.07 8.83
CA ARG A 219 5.32 -16.13 9.49
C ARG A 219 5.94 -16.60 10.80
N THR A 220 7.24 -16.83 10.81
CA THR A 220 7.98 -17.21 12.02
C THR A 220 7.86 -16.13 13.11
N MET A 221 7.85 -14.85 12.71
CA MET A 221 7.67 -13.72 13.63
C MET A 221 6.28 -13.71 14.25
N LEU A 222 5.23 -13.89 13.44
CA LEU A 222 3.86 -14.01 13.93
C LEU A 222 3.70 -15.16 14.90
N CYS A 223 4.16 -16.36 14.52
CA CYS A 223 4.05 -17.55 15.38
C CYS A 223 4.81 -17.38 16.71
N ARG A 224 5.98 -16.74 16.70
CA ARG A 224 6.77 -16.51 17.92
C ARG A 224 6.06 -15.60 18.91
N ASP A 225 5.36 -14.59 18.42
CA ASP A 225 4.63 -13.63 19.27
C ASP A 225 3.25 -14.15 19.70
N GLY A 226 2.95 -15.43 19.41
CA GLY A 226 1.66 -16.04 19.72
C GLY A 226 0.50 -15.44 18.92
N LEU A 227 0.82 -14.72 17.84
CA LEU A 227 -0.18 -14.10 16.99
C LEU A 227 -0.82 -15.16 16.10
N PRO A 228 -2.14 -15.07 15.88
CA PRO A 228 -2.82 -16.00 15.00
C PRO A 228 -2.24 -15.89 13.59
N PHE A 229 -1.83 -17.04 13.06
CA PHE A 229 -1.49 -17.22 11.66
C PHE A 229 -2.66 -17.97 11.03
N ALA A 230 -3.64 -17.22 10.55
CA ALA A 230 -4.66 -17.76 9.65
C ALA A 230 -4.33 -17.22 8.24
N PRO A 231 -4.20 -18.08 7.21
CA PRO A 231 -4.07 -17.59 5.85
C PRO A 231 -5.28 -16.70 5.55
N LYS A 232 -5.02 -15.46 5.12
CA LYS A 232 -6.09 -14.54 4.70
C LYS A 232 -6.78 -15.11 3.48
N LYS A 233 -8.02 -15.57 3.66
CA LYS A 233 -8.86 -16.09 2.58
C LYS A 233 -9.23 -14.95 1.61
N SER A 234 -9.75 -13.85 2.13
CA SER A 234 -10.18 -12.69 1.35
C SER A 234 -9.04 -11.68 1.07
N ARG A 235 -9.20 -10.88 0.02
CA ARG A 235 -8.45 -9.64 -0.20
C ARG A 235 -9.05 -8.58 0.74
N ILE A 236 -8.26 -7.60 1.19
CA ILE A 236 -8.65 -6.61 2.22
C ILE A 236 -9.99 -5.90 1.93
N LEU A 237 -10.41 -5.85 0.67
CA LEU A 237 -11.67 -5.25 0.23
C LEU A 237 -12.54 -6.17 -0.66
N SER A 238 -12.23 -7.46 -0.79
CA SER A 238 -13.15 -8.36 -1.49
C SER A 238 -14.23 -8.81 -0.50
N SER A 239 -15.42 -8.22 -0.62
CA SER A 239 -16.58 -8.51 0.22
C SER A 239 -17.22 -9.89 0.01
N GLU A 240 -16.58 -10.77 -0.76
CA GLU A 240 -17.12 -12.08 -1.12
C GLU A 240 -16.25 -13.16 -0.48
N ASP A 241 -16.39 -13.28 0.85
CA ASP A 241 -16.40 -14.61 1.47
C ASP A 241 -17.77 -15.21 1.09
N ASP A 242 -17.90 -15.70 -0.14
CA ASP A 242 -18.90 -16.72 -0.43
C ASP A 242 -18.42 -17.98 0.30
N ASP A 243 -18.99 -18.22 1.48
CA ASP A 243 -18.75 -19.43 2.29
C ASP A 243 -19.19 -20.73 1.57
N GLY A 244 -19.61 -20.64 0.31
CA GLY A 244 -19.67 -21.73 -0.65
C GLY A 244 -18.27 -22.21 -1.02
N ASP A 245 -17.75 -23.17 -0.24
CA ASP A 245 -16.65 -24.07 -0.59
C ASP A 245 -17.04 -24.97 -1.79
N GLU A 246 -17.43 -24.38 -2.91
CA GLU A 246 -17.31 -25.01 -4.21
C GLU A 246 -15.88 -24.79 -4.66
N THR A 247 -14.96 -25.60 -4.14
CA THR A 247 -13.69 -25.82 -4.84
C THR A 247 -14.05 -26.31 -6.24
N GLU A 248 -14.10 -25.39 -7.20
CA GLU A 248 -14.09 -25.77 -8.59
C GLU A 248 -12.78 -26.51 -8.81
N VAL A 249 -12.92 -27.79 -9.07
CA VAL A 249 -11.86 -28.60 -9.62
C VAL A 249 -11.92 -28.42 -11.14
N ASP A 250 -10.76 -28.23 -11.77
CA ASP A 250 -10.71 -28.28 -13.22
C ASP A 250 -11.04 -29.68 -13.75
N GLU A 251 -11.05 -29.86 -15.07
CA GLU A 251 -11.33 -31.16 -15.70
C GLU A 251 -10.40 -32.29 -15.21
N ASP A 252 -9.23 -31.94 -14.65
CA ASP A 252 -8.22 -32.85 -14.12
C ASP A 252 -8.38 -33.13 -12.61
N GLY A 253 -9.32 -32.47 -11.93
CA GLY A 253 -9.48 -32.61 -10.47
C GLY A 253 -8.59 -31.66 -9.65
N ASP A 254 -7.85 -30.74 -10.28
CA ASP A 254 -6.98 -29.78 -9.60
C ASP A 254 -7.80 -28.61 -9.07
N LYS A 255 -7.52 -28.20 -7.83
CA LYS A 255 -8.13 -27.01 -7.22
C LYS A 255 -7.67 -25.75 -7.94
N VAL A 256 -8.62 -24.99 -8.49
CA VAL A 256 -8.37 -23.64 -9.04
C VAL A 256 -8.87 -22.58 -8.07
N ASP A 257 -8.08 -21.52 -7.86
CA ASP A 257 -8.53 -20.35 -7.11
C ASP A 257 -9.34 -19.45 -8.06
N VAL A 258 -10.58 -19.11 -7.67
CA VAL A 258 -11.44 -18.14 -8.36
C VAL A 258 -11.14 -16.76 -7.79
N ILE A 259 -10.57 -15.87 -8.59
CA ILE A 259 -10.26 -14.50 -8.16
C ILE A 259 -11.32 -13.56 -8.76
N GLN A 260 -12.02 -12.87 -7.88
CA GLN A 260 -12.95 -11.80 -8.21
C GLN A 260 -12.29 -10.44 -7.95
N ILE A 261 -12.32 -9.56 -8.95
CA ILE A 261 -11.76 -8.21 -8.84
C ILE A 261 -12.93 -7.22 -8.79
N TRP A 262 -13.02 -6.46 -7.69
CA TRP A 262 -13.97 -5.37 -7.56
C TRP A 262 -13.37 -4.09 -8.13
N ARG A 263 -14.07 -3.45 -9.07
CA ARG A 263 -13.74 -2.10 -9.54
C ARG A 263 -14.67 -1.09 -8.89
N PRO A 264 -14.17 -0.05 -8.19
CA PRO A 264 -15.00 1.03 -7.70
C PRO A 264 -15.72 1.73 -8.86
N ALA A 265 -17.00 2.06 -8.65
CA ALA A 265 -17.70 2.92 -9.58
C ALA A 265 -17.10 4.34 -9.51
N VAL A 266 -16.33 4.70 -10.54
CA VAL A 266 -15.77 6.05 -10.69
C VAL A 266 -16.93 7.04 -10.80
N LYS A 267 -17.07 7.94 -9.83
CA LYS A 267 -17.99 9.07 -9.95
C LYS A 267 -17.45 10.02 -11.01
N ARG A 268 -17.97 9.92 -12.24
CA ARG A 268 -17.74 10.96 -13.26
C ARG A 268 -18.22 12.30 -12.71
N GLN A 269 -17.34 13.28 -12.67
CA GLN A 269 -17.70 14.66 -12.40
C GLN A 269 -18.58 15.13 -13.55
N LYS A 270 -19.91 15.23 -13.35
CA LYS A 270 -20.83 15.83 -14.34
C LYS A 270 -20.40 17.29 -14.51
N THR A 271 -19.88 17.65 -15.69
CA THR A 271 -19.69 19.03 -16.11
C THR A 271 -21.06 19.64 -16.44
N ASP A 272 -21.25 20.89 -16.00
CA ASP A 272 -22.53 21.58 -15.93
C ASP A 272 -23.32 21.61 -17.26
N GLY A 273 -24.58 21.18 -17.20
CA GLY A 273 -25.57 21.51 -18.22
C GLY A 273 -26.58 20.42 -18.55
N GLY A 274 -27.51 20.10 -17.64
CA GLY A 274 -28.67 19.28 -17.99
C GLY A 274 -29.47 18.80 -16.79
N GLU A 275 -30.78 19.01 -16.87
CA GLU A 275 -31.79 18.79 -15.82
C GLU A 275 -31.72 17.45 -15.07
N ASP A 276 -32.04 17.57 -13.78
CA ASP A 276 -32.06 16.56 -12.73
C ASP A 276 -33.00 15.38 -13.07
N LYS A 277 -32.41 14.23 -13.37
CA LYS A 277 -33.08 12.92 -13.33
C LYS A 277 -32.44 12.12 -12.22
N THR A 278 -33.28 11.53 -11.37
CA THR A 278 -32.92 10.59 -10.31
C THR A 278 -32.28 9.36 -10.94
N ASP A 279 -30.94 9.37 -11.03
CA ASP A 279 -30.13 8.28 -11.56
C ASP A 279 -29.76 7.32 -10.41
N ASP A 280 -30.16 6.05 -10.55
CA ASP A 280 -29.68 4.94 -9.73
C ASP A 280 -28.15 4.92 -9.69
N ALA A 281 -27.59 4.68 -8.50
CA ALA A 281 -26.14 4.64 -8.32
C ALA A 281 -25.49 3.57 -9.23
N PRO A 282 -24.36 3.88 -9.89
CA PRO A 282 -23.67 2.93 -10.76
C PRO A 282 -23.18 1.72 -9.96
N LYS A 283 -23.60 0.53 -10.38
CA LYS A 283 -23.13 -0.75 -9.85
C LYS A 283 -21.83 -1.13 -10.55
N GLY A 284 -20.76 -1.39 -9.79
CA GLY A 284 -19.50 -1.90 -10.33
C GLY A 284 -19.67 -3.28 -11.00
N THR A 285 -18.77 -3.62 -11.92
CA THR A 285 -18.73 -4.91 -12.62
C THR A 285 -17.66 -5.82 -12.02
N LEU A 286 -17.98 -7.12 -11.93
CA LEU A 286 -17.08 -8.19 -11.48
C LEU A 286 -16.48 -8.92 -12.68
N GLU A 287 -15.15 -9.04 -12.70
CA GLU A 287 -14.41 -9.93 -13.61
C GLU A 287 -13.89 -11.15 -12.84
N VAL A 288 -14.03 -12.34 -13.44
CA VAL A 288 -13.64 -13.63 -12.83
C VAL A 288 -12.44 -14.21 -13.58
N ILE A 289 -11.33 -14.48 -12.86
CA ILE A 289 -10.11 -15.08 -13.42
C ILE A 289 -9.81 -16.38 -12.66
N LYS A 290 -9.57 -17.49 -13.38
CA LYS A 290 -9.17 -18.80 -12.81
C LYS A 290 -7.66 -19.00 -12.91
N LYS A 291 -6.99 -19.40 -11.82
CA LYS A 291 -5.53 -19.71 -11.82
C LYS A 291 -5.21 -21.00 -11.03
N LYS A 292 -4.24 -21.80 -11.55
CA LYS A 292 -3.69 -22.98 -10.85
C LYS A 292 -2.75 -22.54 -9.71
N LYS A 293 -2.86 -23.21 -8.55
CA LYS A 293 -2.12 -22.89 -7.33
C LYS A 293 -0.73 -23.56 -7.32
N PRO A 294 0.38 -22.82 -7.15
CA PRO A 294 1.71 -23.43 -7.00
C PRO A 294 1.86 -24.14 -5.65
N LYS A 295 2.43 -25.35 -5.65
CA LYS A 295 2.82 -26.10 -4.44
C LYS A 295 4.12 -25.54 -3.87
N VAL A 296 4.04 -24.78 -2.78
CA VAL A 296 5.22 -24.35 -2.00
C VAL A 296 4.97 -24.72 -0.54
N ASP A 297 5.30 -25.96 -0.18
CA ASP A 297 5.03 -26.50 1.15
C ASP A 297 6.33 -26.67 1.93
N MET A 298 6.74 -25.63 2.65
CA MET A 298 7.41 -25.86 3.92
C MET A 298 6.32 -26.29 4.89
N GLU A 299 6.46 -27.45 5.53
CA GLU A 299 5.41 -27.93 6.41
C GLU A 299 5.21 -26.92 7.55
N GLU A 300 3.96 -26.63 7.90
CA GLU A 300 3.60 -25.74 9.02
C GLU A 300 4.32 -26.12 10.33
N LYS A 301 4.68 -27.40 10.44
CA LYS A 301 5.50 -27.98 11.50
C LYS A 301 6.89 -27.34 11.61
N ASP A 302 7.52 -27.00 10.49
CA ASP A 302 8.83 -26.36 10.43
C ASP A 302 8.75 -24.91 10.90
N ILE A 303 7.71 -24.17 10.50
CA ILE A 303 7.46 -22.80 10.96
C ILE A 303 7.23 -22.77 12.47
N LYS A 304 6.41 -23.68 13.01
CA LYS A 304 6.20 -23.82 14.46
C LYS A 304 7.47 -24.22 15.20
N GLY A 305 8.34 -25.00 14.57
CA GLY A 305 9.67 -25.34 15.08
C GLY A 305 10.56 -24.11 15.20
N LEU A 306 10.64 -23.31 14.13
CA LEU A 306 11.42 -22.06 14.09
C LEU A 306 10.91 -21.03 15.10
N ALA A 307 9.59 -20.92 15.28
CA ALA A 307 8.97 -19.99 16.23
C ALA A 307 9.37 -20.24 17.69
N LYS A 308 9.76 -21.46 18.05
CA LYS A 308 10.25 -21.82 19.39
C LYS A 308 11.68 -21.35 19.65
N LEU A 309 12.44 -21.01 18.60
CA LEU A 309 13.79 -20.50 18.72
C LEU A 309 13.76 -19.01 19.11
N THR A 310 14.82 -18.54 19.77
CA THR A 310 15.04 -17.09 19.88
C THR A 310 15.07 -16.50 18.47
N PHE A 311 14.51 -15.29 18.25
CA PHE A 311 14.50 -14.66 16.93
C PHE A 311 15.86 -14.72 16.24
N ARG A 312 16.94 -14.43 16.96
CA ARG A 312 18.31 -14.51 16.41
C ARG A 312 18.69 -15.90 15.92
N LYS A 313 18.25 -16.97 16.58
CA LYS A 313 18.50 -18.35 16.16
C LYS A 313 17.60 -18.75 14.99
N ALA A 314 16.30 -18.43 15.04
CA ALA A 314 15.40 -18.65 13.90
C ALA A 314 15.92 -17.93 12.65
N MET A 315 16.32 -16.67 12.83
CA MET A 315 17.04 -15.87 11.84
C MET A 315 18.26 -16.60 11.34
N ASN A 316 19.22 -16.98 12.20
CA ASN A 316 20.43 -17.68 11.74
C ASN A 316 20.15 -19.01 11.03
N THR A 317 19.06 -19.71 11.39
CA THR A 317 18.62 -20.94 10.72
C THR A 317 18.06 -20.65 9.33
N LEU A 318 17.29 -19.58 9.18
CA LEU A 318 16.83 -19.07 7.88
C LEU A 318 17.96 -18.40 7.08
N HIS A 319 18.99 -17.88 7.76
CA HIS A 319 20.05 -17.03 7.22
C HIS A 319 21.43 -17.68 7.27
N ALA A 320 21.56 -18.97 6.93
CA ALA A 320 22.89 -19.54 6.68
C ALA A 320 23.70 -18.76 5.62
N GLU A 321 23.06 -17.83 4.86
CA GLU A 321 23.68 -16.91 3.90
C GLU A 321 23.38 -15.39 4.15
N GLY A 322 22.67 -15.02 5.22
CA GLY A 322 21.88 -13.77 5.31
C GLY A 322 22.55 -12.49 5.80
N SER A 323 23.47 -11.92 5.00
CA SER A 323 23.83 -10.49 5.10
C SER A 323 23.01 -9.56 4.19
N SER A 324 22.05 -10.10 3.43
CA SER A 324 21.40 -9.44 2.30
C SER A 324 20.25 -8.50 2.68
N TYR A 325 19.40 -8.84 3.65
CA TYR A 325 18.15 -8.09 3.93
C TYR A 325 18.29 -6.92 4.91
N GLN A 326 19.34 -6.11 4.77
CA GLN A 326 19.44 -4.85 5.49
C GLN A 326 18.77 -3.75 4.67
N PHE A 327 17.61 -3.27 5.13
CA PHE A 327 16.85 -2.22 4.43
C PHE A 327 17.73 -1.04 4.01
N THR A 328 18.55 -0.49 4.91
CA THR A 328 19.41 0.68 4.60
C THR A 328 20.42 0.43 3.49
N ARG A 329 20.87 -0.82 3.30
CA ARG A 329 21.76 -1.22 2.22
C ARG A 329 20.97 -1.34 0.92
N LEU A 330 19.93 -2.18 0.91
CA LEU A 330 19.10 -2.43 -0.28
C LEU A 330 18.45 -1.14 -0.79
N TRP A 331 17.95 -0.28 0.11
CA TRP A 331 17.41 1.03 -0.25
C TRP A 331 18.46 1.93 -0.92
N ARG A 332 19.72 1.89 -0.46
CA ARG A 332 20.80 2.67 -1.07
C ARG A 332 21.17 2.14 -2.45
N ASP A 333 21.21 0.82 -2.60
CA ASP A 333 21.51 0.15 -3.86
C ASP A 333 20.39 0.45 -4.87
N TYR A 334 19.13 0.27 -4.45
CA TYR A 334 17.94 0.64 -5.20
C TYR A 334 17.92 2.11 -5.64
N VAL A 335 18.18 3.06 -4.73
CA VAL A 335 18.19 4.49 -5.08
C VAL A 335 19.30 4.84 -6.07
N ARG A 336 20.44 4.15 -5.97
CA ARG A 336 21.58 4.35 -6.87
C ARG A 336 21.29 3.84 -8.27
N GLU A 337 20.64 2.70 -8.38
CA GLU A 337 20.43 1.97 -9.63
C GLU A 337 19.14 2.40 -10.33
N HIS A 338 18.06 2.63 -9.58
CA HIS A 338 16.71 2.84 -10.15
C HIS A 338 16.11 4.22 -9.84
N ALA A 339 16.27 4.78 -8.64
CA ALA A 339 15.54 6.02 -8.29
C ALA A 339 16.04 7.29 -9.01
N ASN A 340 17.20 7.23 -9.67
CA ASN A 340 17.68 8.31 -10.56
C ASN A 340 17.50 7.96 -12.05
N TYR A 341 17.00 6.75 -12.35
CA TYR A 341 16.72 6.34 -13.71
C TYR A 341 15.35 6.92 -14.09
N LYS A 342 15.40 7.94 -14.95
CA LYS A 342 14.22 8.35 -15.72
C LYS A 342 14.24 7.49 -16.97
N PRO A 343 13.38 6.45 -17.07
CA PRO A 343 13.27 5.72 -18.33
C PRO A 343 12.97 6.74 -19.44
N GLY A 344 13.44 6.48 -20.66
CA GLY A 344 13.40 7.41 -21.79
C GLY A 344 12.00 7.82 -22.27
N PHE A 345 10.96 7.60 -21.47
CA PHE A 345 9.64 8.15 -21.66
C PHE A 345 9.69 9.67 -21.68
N ILE A 346 8.81 10.25 -22.49
CA ILE A 346 8.63 11.69 -22.60
C ILE A 346 7.93 12.15 -21.32
N CYS A 347 8.67 12.36 -20.24
CA CYS A 347 8.18 13.03 -19.04
C CYS A 347 8.09 14.53 -19.35
N VAL A 348 6.90 15.03 -19.70
CA VAL A 348 6.67 16.48 -19.82
C VAL A 348 6.15 17.01 -18.48
N GLY A 349 6.85 17.98 -17.86
CA GLY A 349 6.42 18.61 -16.60
C GLY A 349 6.89 17.87 -15.32
N GLN A 350 6.18 18.04 -14.19
CA GLN A 350 6.40 17.30 -12.91
C GLN A 350 5.92 15.82 -13.00
N GLU A 351 6.41 15.18 -14.05
CA GLU A 351 6.78 13.78 -14.29
C GLU A 351 5.72 12.68 -14.36
N TYR A 352 4.66 12.68 -13.55
CA TYR A 352 3.53 11.75 -13.76
C TYR A 352 2.15 12.34 -13.47
N ASP A 353 2.08 13.53 -12.86
CA ASP A 353 0.80 14.22 -12.61
C ASP A 353 0.25 14.80 -13.91
N LEU A 354 -0.75 14.12 -14.48
CA LEU A 354 -1.40 14.46 -15.73
C LEU A 354 -2.15 15.79 -15.64
N THR A 355 -2.56 16.21 -14.44
CA THR A 355 -3.24 17.50 -14.22
C THR A 355 -2.31 18.69 -14.44
N GLN A 356 -1.00 18.47 -14.40
CA GLN A 356 0.03 19.49 -14.61
C GLN A 356 0.56 19.52 -16.04
N TRP A 357 0.12 18.60 -16.91
CA TRP A 357 0.59 18.55 -18.29
C TRP A 357 0.06 19.73 -19.11
N PRO A 358 0.89 20.35 -19.96
CA PRO A 358 0.40 21.36 -20.88
C PRO A 358 -0.70 20.80 -21.80
N ALA A 359 -1.73 21.60 -22.08
CA ALA A 359 -2.86 21.16 -22.91
C ALA A 359 -2.45 20.64 -24.30
N HIS A 360 -1.38 21.18 -24.89
CA HIS A 360 -0.86 20.73 -26.19
C HIS A 360 -0.17 19.36 -26.13
N GLU A 361 0.32 18.95 -24.96
CA GLU A 361 0.87 17.60 -24.75
C GLU A 361 -0.26 16.61 -24.48
N LEU A 362 -1.21 16.96 -23.61
CA LEU A 362 -2.41 16.14 -23.35
C LEU A 362 -3.16 15.83 -24.66
N ALA A 363 -3.27 16.81 -25.56
CA ALA A 363 -3.92 16.64 -26.85
C ALA A 363 -3.31 15.48 -27.68
N LYS A 364 -2.02 15.18 -27.57
CA LYS A 364 -1.38 14.09 -28.33
C LYS A 364 -1.86 12.70 -27.92
N PHE A 365 -2.41 12.57 -26.71
CA PHE A 365 -2.81 11.30 -26.11
C PHE A 365 -4.33 11.15 -25.96
N LYS A 366 -5.12 12.13 -26.41
CA LYS A 366 -6.59 12.04 -26.40
C LYS A 366 -7.08 11.04 -27.44
N PHE A 367 -8.08 10.25 -27.08
CA PHE A 367 -8.71 9.25 -27.97
C PHE A 367 -9.14 9.83 -29.32
N ASP A 368 -9.73 11.04 -29.33
CA ASP A 368 -10.24 11.70 -30.55
C ASP A 368 -9.16 11.99 -31.62
N ASN A 369 -7.88 12.02 -31.24
CA ASN A 369 -6.79 12.37 -32.15
C ASN A 369 -6.07 11.16 -32.75
N MET A 370 -6.40 9.92 -32.33
CA MET A 370 -5.74 8.71 -32.87
C MET A 370 -6.34 8.22 -34.19
N ASP A 371 -7.51 8.70 -34.60
CA ASP A 371 -8.18 8.27 -35.84
C ASP A 371 -7.74 9.05 -37.10
N SER A 372 -6.94 10.12 -36.97
CA SER A 372 -6.64 11.03 -38.09
C SER A 372 -5.40 10.68 -38.92
N ASP A 373 -4.58 9.71 -38.50
CA ASP A 373 -3.32 9.34 -39.18
C ASP A 373 -3.43 8.04 -40.01
N GLY A 374 -4.64 7.66 -40.41
CA GLY A 374 -4.95 6.50 -41.27
C GLY A 374 -4.70 6.71 -42.77
#